data_AF-A0A0F7N342-F1
#
_entry.id   AF-A0A0F7N342-F1
#
_cell.length_a   1.000
_cell.length_b   1.000
_cell.length_c   1.000
_cell.angle_alpha   90.00
_cell.angle_beta   90.00
_cell.angle_gamma   90.00
#
_symmetry.space_group_name_H-M   'P 1'
#
loop_
_entity.id
_entity.type
_entity.pdbx_description
1 polymer ?
#
loop_
_entity_poly.entity_id
_entity_poly.type
_entity_poly.pdbx_seq_one_letter_code
_entity_poly.pdbx_strand_id
1 'polypeptide(L)'
;MVEIPGTGVPIIGHQLAWLAAEGVTDAVVSCGHLAEVLMDWLDASELPLKVTCVVEKEPLGRGGGLKFAAESLPRPDEPWYATNGDIWTRFSLAAMAAFHQERGADATLALARPHMPWGAVETDQFGHVIDFIEAPPSPYLINAGVYVFSAAFRDLLPERGDHERTTFPRLARERRLAGFPLPQGAYWRAIDTAKDLTEAARELRRG
;
A
#
# COMPACT_ATOMS: atom_id res chain seq x y z
N MET A 1 -16.74 -5.04 -7.80
CA MET A 1 -15.26 -5.12 -7.69
C MET A 1 -14.64 -4.19 -8.70
N VAL A 2 -13.53 -3.52 -8.38
CA VAL A 2 -12.88 -2.59 -9.32
C VAL A 2 -11.89 -3.36 -10.19
N GLU A 3 -12.18 -3.44 -11.47
CA GLU A 3 -11.34 -4.09 -12.48
C GLU A 3 -10.41 -3.10 -13.15
N ILE A 4 -9.18 -3.53 -13.45
CA ILE A 4 -8.30 -2.76 -14.33
C ILE A 4 -8.80 -2.93 -15.77
N PRO A 5 -9.21 -1.85 -16.46
CA PRO A 5 -9.73 -1.96 -17.81
C PRO A 5 -8.73 -2.64 -18.76
N GLY A 6 -9.20 -3.63 -19.51
CA GLY A 6 -8.39 -4.35 -20.49
C GLY A 6 -7.61 -5.56 -19.96
N THR A 7 -7.63 -5.85 -18.65
CA THR A 7 -7.09 -7.12 -18.12
C THR A 7 -8.17 -8.13 -17.79
N GLY A 8 -9.40 -7.69 -17.50
CA GLY A 8 -10.46 -8.56 -16.96
C GLY A 8 -10.12 -9.11 -15.57
N VAL A 9 -9.20 -8.45 -14.85
CA VAL A 9 -8.69 -8.89 -13.54
C VAL A 9 -8.83 -7.71 -12.57
N PRO A 10 -9.39 -7.94 -11.37
CA PRO A 10 -9.50 -6.91 -10.34
C PRO A 10 -8.15 -6.51 -9.75
N ILE A 11 -8.10 -5.34 -9.12
CA ILE A 11 -6.89 -4.81 -8.45
C ILE A 11 -6.27 -5.87 -7.53
N ILE A 12 -7.10 -6.52 -6.70
CA ILE A 12 -6.65 -7.56 -5.78
C ILE A 12 -5.98 -8.73 -6.49
N GLY A 13 -6.44 -9.12 -7.68
CA GLY A 13 -5.81 -10.18 -8.47
C GLY A 13 -4.39 -9.80 -8.90
N HIS A 14 -4.19 -8.55 -9.32
CA HIS A 14 -2.85 -8.03 -9.62
C HIS A 14 -1.96 -7.95 -8.37
N GLN A 15 -2.51 -7.56 -7.23
CA GLN A 15 -1.78 -7.53 -5.96
C GLN A 15 -1.35 -8.94 -5.54
N LEU A 16 -2.25 -9.92 -5.55
CA LEU A 16 -1.95 -11.31 -5.19
C LEU A 16 -0.89 -11.91 -6.11
N ALA A 17 -0.96 -11.64 -7.42
CA ALA A 17 0.07 -12.08 -8.36
C ALA A 17 1.44 -11.46 -8.08
N TRP A 18 1.49 -10.15 -7.78
CA TRP A 18 2.73 -9.48 -7.40
C TRP A 18 3.30 -10.01 -6.08
N LEU A 19 2.46 -10.16 -5.05
CA LEU A 19 2.85 -10.73 -3.76
C LEU A 19 3.44 -12.13 -3.93
N ALA A 20 2.80 -13.00 -4.72
CA ALA A 20 3.31 -14.34 -5.02
C ALA A 20 4.67 -14.29 -5.74
N ALA A 21 4.82 -13.42 -6.74
CA ALA A 21 6.07 -13.25 -7.48
C ALA A 21 7.22 -12.76 -6.59
N GLU A 22 6.90 -12.01 -5.54
CA GLU A 22 7.85 -11.55 -4.51
C GLU A 22 8.04 -12.55 -3.35
N GLY A 23 7.48 -13.76 -3.47
CA GLY A 23 7.70 -14.88 -2.54
C GLY A 23 6.70 -14.99 -1.38
N VAL A 24 5.62 -14.22 -1.38
CA VAL A 24 4.55 -14.35 -0.38
C VAL A 24 3.71 -15.60 -0.68
N THR A 25 3.53 -16.45 0.33
CA THR A 25 2.80 -17.73 0.19
C THR A 25 1.38 -17.69 0.73
N ASP A 26 1.10 -16.78 1.66
CA ASP A 26 -0.16 -16.68 2.39
C ASP A 26 -0.54 -15.20 2.52
N ALA A 27 -1.79 -14.86 2.22
CA ALA A 27 -2.33 -13.52 2.38
C ALA A 27 -3.68 -13.55 3.12
N VAL A 28 -3.88 -12.56 3.99
CA VAL A 28 -5.17 -12.31 4.63
C VAL A 28 -5.79 -11.06 4.00
N VAL A 29 -7.03 -11.16 3.56
CA VAL A 29 -7.79 -10.06 2.96
C VAL A 29 -8.82 -9.57 3.97
N SER A 30 -8.63 -8.34 4.46
CA SER A 30 -9.61 -7.68 5.33
C SER A 30 -10.77 -7.16 4.48
N CYS A 31 -11.93 -7.79 4.62
CA CYS A 31 -13.15 -7.44 3.92
C CYS A 31 -14.07 -6.59 4.81
N GLY A 32 -14.63 -5.54 4.24
CA GLY A 32 -15.67 -4.71 4.87
C GLY A 32 -16.95 -4.73 4.05
N HIS A 33 -17.40 -3.55 3.61
CA HIS A 33 -18.55 -3.44 2.71
C HIS A 33 -18.28 -4.18 1.38
N LEU A 34 -19.27 -4.94 0.88
CA LEU A 34 -19.18 -5.81 -0.31
C LEU A 34 -18.24 -7.03 -0.18
N ALA A 35 -18.01 -7.51 1.05
CA ALA A 35 -17.23 -8.73 1.29
C ALA A 35 -17.68 -9.93 0.44
N GLU A 36 -18.99 -10.13 0.27
CA GLU A 36 -19.55 -11.26 -0.51
C GLU A 36 -19.03 -11.29 -1.94
N VAL A 37 -19.05 -10.16 -2.64
CA VAL A 37 -18.56 -10.07 -4.03
C VAL A 37 -17.06 -10.38 -4.12
N LEU A 38 -16.30 -10.01 -3.09
CA LEU A 38 -14.86 -10.29 -3.02
C LEU A 38 -14.58 -11.76 -2.74
N MET A 39 -15.32 -12.36 -1.81
CA MET A 39 -15.23 -13.77 -1.47
C MET A 39 -15.63 -14.64 -2.65
N ASP A 40 -16.74 -14.35 -3.33
CA ASP A 40 -17.20 -15.10 -4.50
C ASP A 40 -16.13 -15.14 -5.61
N TRP A 41 -15.47 -14.01 -5.86
CA TRP A 41 -14.39 -13.96 -6.86
C TRP A 41 -13.17 -14.74 -6.41
N LEU A 42 -12.77 -14.64 -5.14
CA LEU A 42 -11.61 -15.36 -4.60
C LEU A 42 -11.84 -16.88 -4.61
N ASP A 43 -13.05 -17.34 -4.28
CA ASP A 43 -13.42 -18.75 -4.30
C ASP A 43 -13.49 -19.32 -5.73
N ALA A 44 -13.90 -18.51 -6.70
CA ALA A 44 -14.01 -18.91 -8.10
C ALA A 44 -12.68 -18.79 -8.88
N SER A 45 -11.67 -18.11 -8.33
CA SER A 45 -10.42 -17.82 -9.04
C SER A 45 -9.31 -18.82 -8.71
N GLU A 46 -8.46 -19.11 -9.69
CA GLU A 46 -7.20 -19.81 -9.44
C GLU A 46 -6.18 -18.82 -8.87
N LEU A 47 -5.87 -18.96 -7.58
CA LEU A 47 -5.02 -18.03 -6.84
C LEU A 47 -3.57 -18.54 -6.80
N PRO A 48 -2.56 -17.66 -6.98
CA PRO A 48 -1.15 -18.04 -6.98
C PRO A 48 -0.57 -18.27 -5.57
N LEU A 49 -1.35 -17.96 -4.53
CA LEU A 49 -0.97 -18.08 -3.12
C LEU A 49 -2.23 -18.40 -2.28
N LYS A 50 -2.04 -18.82 -1.03
CA LYS A 50 -3.16 -19.13 -0.13
C LYS A 50 -3.81 -17.86 0.39
N VAL A 51 -5.10 -17.69 0.14
CA VAL A 51 -5.85 -16.50 0.59
C VAL A 51 -6.85 -16.88 1.66
N THR A 52 -6.88 -16.11 2.74
CA THR A 52 -7.92 -16.17 3.78
C THR A 52 -8.66 -14.83 3.81
N CYS A 53 -9.99 -14.87 3.76
CA CYS A 53 -10.83 -13.69 3.93
C CYS A 53 -11.29 -13.57 5.36
N VAL A 54 -11.15 -12.39 5.94
CA VAL A 54 -11.76 -12.04 7.23
C VAL A 54 -12.75 -10.91 7.02
N VAL A 55 -13.89 -10.97 7.70
CA VAL A 55 -14.95 -9.95 7.55
C VAL A 55 -15.12 -9.23 8.88
N GLU A 56 -14.90 -7.92 8.87
CA GLU A 56 -15.17 -7.07 10.02
C GLU A 56 -16.69 -7.01 10.28
N LYS A 57 -17.13 -7.41 11.49
CA LYS A 57 -18.56 -7.33 11.87
C LYS A 57 -19.04 -5.89 12.02
N GLU A 58 -18.13 -4.99 12.35
CA GLU A 58 -18.36 -3.56 12.50
C GLU A 58 -17.10 -2.80 12.07
N PRO A 59 -17.20 -1.54 11.59
CA PRO A 59 -16.02 -0.80 11.13
C PRO A 59 -15.02 -0.53 12.27
N LEU A 60 -13.87 -1.22 12.25
CA LEU A 60 -12.80 -1.03 13.24
C LEU A 60 -11.85 0.12 12.86
N GLY A 61 -11.97 0.66 11.66
CA GLY A 61 -11.07 1.68 11.11
C GLY A 61 -9.74 1.07 10.64
N ARG A 62 -8.90 1.86 9.96
CA ARG A 62 -7.70 1.36 9.27
C ARG A 62 -6.74 0.57 10.17
N GLY A 63 -6.49 1.05 11.39
CA GLY A 63 -5.63 0.37 12.37
C GLY A 63 -6.29 -0.85 13.00
N GLY A 64 -7.57 -0.75 13.37
CA GLY A 64 -8.30 -1.86 13.98
C GLY A 64 -8.55 -3.01 13.00
N GLY A 65 -8.93 -2.70 11.76
CA GLY A 65 -9.11 -3.70 10.70
C GLY A 65 -7.78 -4.39 10.34
N LEU A 66 -6.68 -3.63 10.27
CA LEU A 66 -5.34 -4.20 10.09
C LEU A 66 -4.96 -5.16 11.21
N LYS A 67 -5.26 -4.80 12.47
CA LYS A 67 -5.02 -5.67 13.63
C LYS A 67 -5.85 -6.95 13.54
N PHE A 68 -7.15 -6.82 13.28
CA PHE A 68 -8.08 -7.93 13.10
C PHE A 68 -7.64 -8.90 12.00
N ALA A 69 -7.19 -8.39 10.86
CA ALA A 69 -6.65 -9.23 9.79
C ALA A 69 -5.34 -9.92 10.19
N ALA A 70 -4.44 -9.21 10.88
CA ALA A 70 -3.17 -9.76 11.33
C ALA A 70 -3.32 -10.92 12.34
N GLU A 71 -4.45 -11.01 13.07
CA GLU A 71 -4.75 -12.15 13.95
C GLU A 71 -4.93 -13.48 13.19
N SER A 72 -5.29 -13.41 11.90
CA SER A 72 -5.48 -14.59 11.05
C SER A 72 -4.24 -14.96 10.23
N LEU A 73 -3.10 -14.27 10.43
CA LEU A 73 -1.85 -14.64 9.78
C LEU A 73 -1.37 -16.00 10.29
N PRO A 74 -0.89 -16.90 9.41
CA PRO A 74 -0.50 -18.25 9.79
C PRO A 74 0.81 -18.30 10.62
N ARG A 75 1.58 -17.21 10.63
CA ARG A 75 2.90 -17.11 11.28
C ARG A 75 2.98 -15.83 12.11
N PRO A 76 2.31 -15.80 13.29
CA PRO A 76 2.18 -14.57 14.09
C PRO A 76 3.52 -14.07 14.67
N ASP A 77 4.52 -14.94 14.75
CA ASP A 77 5.85 -14.63 15.28
C ASP A 77 6.87 -14.21 14.20
N GLU A 78 6.44 -14.10 12.93
CA GLU A 78 7.28 -13.66 11.81
C GLU A 78 6.95 -12.21 11.38
N PRO A 79 7.91 -11.46 10.80
CA PRO A 79 7.63 -10.22 10.11
C PRO A 79 6.63 -10.44 8.96
N TRP A 80 5.81 -9.44 8.70
CA TRP A 80 4.72 -9.55 7.73
C TRP A 80 4.55 -8.26 6.94
N TYR A 81 3.97 -8.39 5.75
CA TYR A 81 3.69 -7.26 4.87
C TYR A 81 2.22 -6.86 4.96
N ALA A 82 1.95 -5.59 4.71
CA ALA A 82 0.60 -5.10 4.46
C ALA A 82 0.61 -4.19 3.23
N THR A 83 -0.50 -4.19 2.50
CA THR A 83 -0.75 -3.26 1.41
C THR A 83 -2.20 -2.79 1.48
N ASN A 84 -2.44 -1.50 1.22
CA ASN A 84 -3.80 -1.02 1.03
C ASN A 84 -4.39 -1.64 -0.25
N GLY A 85 -5.70 -1.90 -0.26
CA GLY A 85 -6.37 -2.63 -1.35
C GLY A 85 -6.53 -1.85 -2.67
N ASP A 86 -6.21 -0.55 -2.65
CA ASP A 86 -6.24 0.38 -3.78
C ASP A 86 -4.86 0.60 -4.42
N ILE A 87 -3.79 0.05 -3.83
CA ILE A 87 -2.42 0.25 -4.31
C ILE A 87 -2.07 -0.76 -5.38
N TRP A 88 -1.63 -0.25 -6.52
CA TRP A 88 -1.02 -1.05 -7.54
C TRP A 88 0.45 -0.67 -7.73
N THR A 89 1.34 -1.61 -7.45
CA THR A 89 2.76 -1.35 -7.40
C THR A 89 3.57 -2.57 -7.83
N ARG A 90 4.84 -2.35 -8.19
CA ARG A 90 5.82 -3.39 -8.49
C ARG A 90 7.20 -2.94 -8.02
N PHE A 91 7.66 -3.54 -6.93
CA PHE A 91 9.02 -3.39 -6.42
C PHE A 91 9.40 -4.61 -5.59
N SER A 92 10.69 -4.74 -5.27
CA SER A 92 11.20 -5.88 -4.51
C SER A 92 10.81 -5.80 -3.04
N LEU A 93 9.97 -6.74 -2.57
CA LEU A 93 9.64 -6.85 -1.14
C LEU A 93 10.84 -7.36 -0.34
N ALA A 94 11.67 -8.22 -0.93
CA ALA A 94 12.90 -8.70 -0.31
C ALA A 94 13.87 -7.55 0.02
N ALA A 95 14.02 -6.57 -0.89
CA ALA A 95 14.84 -5.38 -0.64
C ALA A 95 14.27 -4.52 0.51
N MET A 96 12.94 -4.37 0.57
CA MET A 96 12.27 -3.63 1.64
C MET A 96 12.41 -4.34 3.00
N ALA A 97 12.29 -5.67 3.05
CA ALA A 97 12.51 -6.47 4.25
C ALA A 97 13.95 -6.41 4.75
N ALA A 98 14.94 -6.49 3.86
CA ALA A 98 16.35 -6.34 4.22
C ALA A 98 16.61 -4.96 4.83
N PHE A 99 16.09 -3.89 4.22
CA PHE A 99 16.18 -2.53 4.77
C PHE A 99 15.50 -2.42 6.14
N HIS A 100 14.31 -3.00 6.31
CA HIS A 100 13.59 -3.02 7.58
C HIS A 100 14.41 -3.66 8.70
N GLN A 101 15.00 -4.83 8.42
CA GLN A 101 15.86 -5.55 9.36
C GLN A 101 17.10 -4.73 9.72
N GLU A 102 17.78 -4.13 8.73
CA GLU A 102 18.96 -3.28 8.95
C GLU A 102 18.67 -2.07 9.85
N ARG A 103 17.45 -1.52 9.76
CA ARG A 103 17.03 -0.37 10.57
C ARG A 103 16.53 -0.75 11.96
N GLY A 104 16.24 -2.03 12.22
CA GLY A 104 15.68 -2.48 13.48
C GLY A 104 14.36 -1.78 13.84
N ALA A 105 13.57 -1.41 12.83
CA ALA A 105 12.32 -0.69 13.01
C ALA A 105 11.17 -1.66 13.34
N ASP A 106 10.14 -1.21 14.07
CA ASP A 106 8.92 -2.01 14.26
C ASP A 106 8.04 -1.99 13.01
N ALA A 107 8.13 -0.90 12.24
CA ALA A 107 7.40 -0.70 10.99
C ALA A 107 8.27 0.05 9.96
N THR A 108 8.13 -0.33 8.70
CA THR A 108 8.76 0.37 7.57
C THR A 108 7.72 0.65 6.50
N LEU A 109 7.61 1.92 6.12
CA LEU A 109 6.69 2.40 5.08
C LEU A 109 7.44 2.47 3.75
N ALA A 110 6.84 1.95 2.68
CA ALA A 110 7.29 2.32 1.34
C ALA A 110 6.95 3.80 1.11
N LEU A 111 7.89 4.55 0.54
CA LEU A 111 7.76 5.99 0.32
C LEU A 111 7.77 6.30 -1.17
N ALA A 112 6.70 6.94 -1.64
CA ALA A 112 6.56 7.41 -3.01
C ALA A 112 6.78 8.92 -3.11
N ARG A 113 7.15 9.38 -4.31
CA ARG A 113 7.22 10.81 -4.67
C ARG A 113 6.36 11.06 -5.90
N PRO A 114 5.04 11.25 -5.74
CA PRO A 114 4.16 11.51 -6.88
C PRO A 114 4.46 12.88 -7.49
N HIS A 115 4.06 13.04 -8.74
CA HIS A 115 3.96 14.37 -9.35
C HIS A 115 2.76 15.11 -8.80
N MET A 116 2.91 16.41 -8.55
CA MET A 116 1.80 17.27 -8.17
C MET A 116 0.84 17.40 -9.35
N PRO A 117 -0.49 17.45 -9.13
CA PRO A 117 -1.46 17.57 -10.22
C PRO A 117 -1.56 19.00 -10.78
N TRP A 118 -0.74 19.93 -10.28
CA TRP A 118 -0.74 21.34 -10.62
C TRP A 118 0.66 21.80 -11.04
N GLY A 119 0.74 22.86 -11.85
CA GLY A 119 1.98 23.58 -12.11
C GLY A 119 2.50 24.29 -10.87
N ALA A 120 3.80 24.23 -10.62
CA ALA A 120 4.48 25.04 -9.63
C ALA A 120 5.11 26.27 -10.29
N VAL A 121 5.03 27.41 -9.60
CA VAL A 121 5.59 28.67 -10.08
C VAL A 121 6.62 29.19 -9.09
N GLU A 122 7.71 29.72 -9.63
CA GLU A 122 8.68 30.52 -8.87
C GLU A 122 8.45 32.00 -9.19
N THR A 123 8.39 32.84 -8.16
CA THR A 123 8.19 34.28 -8.30
C THR A 123 9.35 35.05 -7.68
N ASP A 124 9.74 36.16 -8.32
CA ASP A 124 10.65 37.13 -7.69
C ASP A 124 9.95 37.92 -6.56
N GLN A 125 10.70 38.76 -5.85
CA GLN A 125 10.18 39.61 -4.77
C GLN A 125 9.15 40.67 -5.21
N PHE A 126 9.03 40.92 -6.52
CA PHE A 126 8.10 41.88 -7.10
C PHE A 126 6.82 41.19 -7.64
N GLY A 127 6.76 39.86 -7.59
CA GLY A 127 5.64 39.06 -8.04
C GLY A 127 5.68 38.68 -9.52
N HIS A 128 6.81 38.84 -10.22
CA HIS A 128 6.96 38.30 -11.58
C HIS A 128 7.23 36.80 -11.52
N VAL A 129 6.54 36.02 -12.37
CA VAL A 129 6.83 34.59 -12.57
C VAL A 129 8.13 34.45 -13.34
N ILE A 130 9.11 33.78 -12.76
CA ILE A 130 10.43 33.53 -13.37
C ILE A 130 10.63 32.09 -13.83
N ASP A 131 9.82 31.15 -13.31
CA ASP A 131 9.77 29.77 -13.77
C ASP A 131 8.35 29.19 -13.60
N PHE A 132 7.99 28.25 -14.48
CA PHE A 132 6.73 27.50 -14.45
C PHE A 132 7.00 26.05 -14.81
N ILE A 133 6.85 25.16 -13.83
CA ILE A 133 7.08 23.72 -14.01
C ILE A 133 5.73 23.02 -13.93
N GLU A 134 5.27 22.48 -15.06
CA GLU A 134 4.03 21.72 -15.11
C GLU A 134 4.21 20.37 -14.39
N ALA A 135 3.29 20.07 -13.45
CA ALA A 135 3.26 18.84 -12.66
C ALA A 135 4.64 18.39 -12.13
N PRO A 136 5.36 19.20 -11.33
CA PRO A 136 6.66 18.81 -10.82
C PRO A 136 6.54 17.67 -9.80
N PRO A 137 7.62 16.91 -9.54
CA PRO A 137 7.66 15.99 -8.41
C PRO A 137 7.32 16.70 -7.10
N SER A 138 6.52 16.04 -6.25
CA SER A 138 6.21 16.54 -4.92
C SER A 138 7.49 16.82 -4.13
N PRO A 139 7.59 17.94 -3.39
CA PRO A 139 8.70 18.17 -2.47
C PRO A 139 8.68 17.18 -1.30
N TYR A 140 7.53 16.59 -0.99
CA TYR A 140 7.34 15.63 0.09
C TYR A 140 7.35 14.18 -0.41
N LEU A 141 7.98 13.29 0.37
CA LEU A 141 7.72 11.86 0.30
C LEU A 141 6.39 11.56 0.98
N ILE A 142 5.63 10.64 0.41
CA ILE A 142 4.33 10.22 0.95
C ILE A 142 4.34 8.73 1.28
N ASN A 143 3.44 8.32 2.17
CA ASN A 143 3.15 6.92 2.42
C ASN A 143 2.61 6.27 1.13
N ALA A 144 3.30 5.25 0.63
CA ALA A 144 2.93 4.53 -0.58
C ALA A 144 1.87 3.45 -0.34
N GLY A 145 1.41 3.27 0.91
CA GLY A 145 0.38 2.29 1.24
C GLY A 145 0.87 0.84 1.20
N VAL A 146 2.19 0.61 1.24
CA VAL A 146 2.81 -0.71 1.41
C VAL A 146 3.77 -0.66 2.58
N TYR A 147 3.77 -1.73 3.38
CA TYR A 147 4.44 -1.79 4.65
C TYR A 147 5.11 -3.14 4.86
N VAL A 148 6.19 -3.14 5.63
CA VAL A 148 6.71 -4.33 6.32
C VAL A 148 6.76 -4.04 7.81
N PHE A 149 6.30 -5.01 8.58
CA PHE A 149 6.12 -4.91 10.02
C PHE A 149 6.86 -6.03 10.73
N SER A 150 7.42 -5.72 11.89
CA SER A 150 7.89 -6.73 12.83
C SER A 150 6.71 -7.57 13.35
N ALA A 151 6.99 -8.79 13.81
CA ALA A 151 5.97 -9.67 14.41
C ALA A 151 5.18 -8.96 15.53
N ALA A 152 5.89 -8.26 16.42
CA ALA A 152 5.30 -7.55 17.55
C ALA A 152 4.46 -6.32 17.16
N PHE A 153 4.52 -5.85 15.91
CA PHE A 153 3.81 -4.65 15.47
C PHE A 153 2.29 -4.77 15.61
N ARG A 154 1.74 -5.99 15.46
CA ARG A 154 0.31 -6.24 15.64
C ARG A 154 -0.20 -5.72 16.99
N ASP A 155 0.59 -5.90 18.05
CA ASP A 155 0.19 -5.54 19.41
C ASP A 155 0.35 -4.02 19.66
N LEU A 156 0.99 -3.29 18.74
CA LEU A 156 1.11 -1.82 18.75
C LEU A 156 -0.04 -1.13 18.01
N LEU A 157 -0.86 -1.90 17.28
CA LEU A 157 -2.04 -1.38 16.58
C LEU A 157 -3.19 -1.15 17.57
N PRO A 158 -4.00 -0.11 17.34
CA PRO A 158 -5.18 0.15 18.16
C PRO A 158 -6.26 -0.91 17.86
N GLU A 159 -7.09 -1.24 18.86
CA GLU A 159 -8.28 -2.08 18.64
C GLU A 159 -9.28 -1.42 17.68
N ARG A 160 -9.37 -0.08 17.74
CA ARG A 160 -10.21 0.72 16.85
C ARG A 160 -9.53 2.04 16.50
N GLY A 161 -9.72 2.48 15.26
CA GLY A 161 -9.29 3.77 14.77
C GLY A 161 -8.17 3.65 13.75
N ASP A 162 -7.39 4.71 13.63
CA ASP A 162 -6.45 4.89 12.53
C ASP A 162 -5.00 4.94 13.02
N HIS A 163 -4.24 3.90 12.67
CA HIS A 163 -2.85 3.76 13.07
C HIS A 163 -1.95 4.85 12.47
N GLU A 164 -2.33 5.46 11.33
CA GLU A 164 -1.57 6.57 10.74
C GLU A 164 -1.68 7.86 11.55
N ARG A 165 -2.73 8.01 12.36
CA ARG A 165 -2.94 9.18 13.22
C ARG A 165 -2.45 8.97 14.64
N THR A 166 -2.21 7.73 15.05
CA THR A 166 -1.85 7.35 16.42
C THR A 166 -0.52 6.61 16.49
N THR A 167 -0.47 5.36 16.02
CA THR A 167 0.70 4.46 16.13
C THR A 167 1.91 4.97 15.35
N PHE A 168 1.78 5.31 14.06
CA PHE A 168 2.91 5.79 13.26
C PHE A 168 3.53 7.09 13.80
N PRO A 169 2.76 8.16 14.12
CA PRO A 169 3.36 9.37 14.71
C PRO A 169 4.07 9.11 16.02
N ARG A 170 3.60 8.16 16.83
CA ARG A 170 4.28 7.75 18.06
C ARG A 170 5.60 7.04 17.76
N LEU A 171 5.59 6.00 16.93
CA LEU A 171 6.78 5.24 16.56
C LEU A 171 7.82 6.10 15.84
N ALA A 172 7.40 7.06 15.03
CA ALA A 172 8.29 8.02 14.38
C ALA A 172 9.08 8.86 15.41
N ARG A 173 8.40 9.38 16.44
CA ARG A 173 9.07 10.12 17.54
C ARG A 173 10.02 9.23 18.35
N GLU A 174 9.67 7.95 18.50
CA GLU A 174 10.49 6.94 19.16
C GLU A 174 11.64 6.41 18.28
N ARG A 175 11.78 6.85 17.02
CA ARG A 175 12.74 6.34 16.02
C ARG A 175 12.59 4.84 15.71
N ARG A 176 11.36 4.35 15.79
CA ARG A 176 10.94 2.96 15.55
C ARG A 176 10.16 2.78 14.25
N LEU A 177 10.00 3.86 13.48
CA LEU A 177 9.39 3.90 12.16
C LEU A 177 10.44 4.26 11.13
N ALA A 178 10.62 3.42 10.11
CA ALA A 178 11.53 3.70 9.00
C ALA A 178 10.76 3.96 7.69
N GLY A 179 11.42 4.62 6.75
CA GLY A 179 10.90 4.89 5.41
C GLY A 179 11.81 4.30 4.35
N PHE A 180 11.27 3.42 3.51
CA PHE A 180 11.95 2.81 2.38
C PHE A 180 11.57 3.56 1.09
N PRO A 181 12.46 4.39 0.51
CA PRO A 181 12.19 5.06 -0.74
C PRO A 181 12.02 4.05 -1.87
N LEU A 182 10.92 4.14 -2.62
CA LEU A 182 10.73 3.27 -3.78
C LEU A 182 11.87 3.49 -4.79
N PRO A 183 12.41 2.42 -5.41
CA PRO A 183 13.45 2.54 -6.42
C PRO A 183 13.02 3.45 -7.56
N GLN A 184 13.98 4.18 -8.15
CA GLN A 184 13.69 5.00 -9.33
C GLN A 184 13.16 4.12 -10.46
N GLY A 185 12.03 4.51 -11.05
CA GLY A 185 11.35 3.75 -12.12
C GLY A 185 10.47 2.60 -11.62
N ALA A 186 10.38 2.37 -10.29
CA ALA A 186 9.38 1.45 -9.76
C ALA A 186 7.97 1.96 -10.10
N TYR A 187 7.11 1.05 -10.52
CA TYR A 187 5.71 1.37 -10.78
C TYR A 187 4.98 1.47 -9.45
N TRP A 188 4.26 2.57 -9.22
CA TRP A 188 3.39 2.76 -8.07
C TRP A 188 2.24 3.70 -8.43
N ARG A 189 1.02 3.30 -8.07
CA ARG A 189 -0.21 4.08 -8.28
C ARG A 189 -1.25 3.73 -7.23
N ALA A 190 -1.87 4.74 -6.62
CA ALA A 190 -3.12 4.58 -5.89
C ALA A 190 -4.29 4.68 -6.88
N ILE A 191 -5.23 3.74 -6.81
CA ILE A 191 -6.36 3.67 -7.74
C ILE A 191 -7.62 4.13 -7.01
N ASP A 192 -7.79 5.45 -6.94
CA ASP A 192 -8.88 6.09 -6.22
C ASP A 192 -10.00 6.56 -7.16
N THR A 193 -9.69 6.78 -8.45
CA THR A 193 -10.62 7.36 -9.42
C THR A 193 -10.71 6.58 -10.73
N ALA A 194 -11.79 6.82 -11.49
CA ALA A 194 -11.94 6.28 -12.84
C ALA A 194 -10.85 6.74 -13.83
N LYS A 195 -10.25 7.93 -13.57
CA LYS A 195 -9.10 8.42 -14.34
C LYS A 195 -7.88 7.55 -14.09
N ASP A 196 -7.62 7.18 -12.84
CA ASP A 196 -6.49 6.32 -12.46
C ASP A 196 -6.58 4.95 -13.13
N LEU A 197 -7.79 4.37 -13.18
CA LEU A 197 -8.05 3.11 -13.90
C LEU A 197 -7.71 3.21 -15.39
N THR A 198 -8.11 4.30 -16.02
CA THR A 198 -7.88 4.50 -17.47
C THR A 198 -6.40 4.66 -17.78
N GLU A 199 -5.66 5.39 -16.94
CA GLU A 199 -4.21 5.58 -17.11
C GLU A 199 -3.46 4.28 -16.86
N ALA A 200 -3.79 3.56 -15.78
CA ALA A 200 -3.16 2.29 -15.45
C ALA A 200 -3.39 1.23 -16.56
N ALA A 201 -4.58 1.23 -17.19
CA ALA A 201 -4.89 0.42 -18.37
C ALA A 201 -4.13 0.82 -19.65
N ARG A 202 -3.72 2.08 -19.79
CA ARG A 202 -2.86 2.52 -20.92
C ARG A 202 -1.42 2.10 -20.71
N GLU A 203 -0.94 2.20 -19.48
CA GLU A 203 0.44 1.86 -19.11
C GLU A 203 0.71 0.37 -19.25
N LEU A 204 -0.25 -0.49 -18.88
CA LEU A 204 -0.20 -1.92 -19.17
C LEU A 204 -0.02 -2.28 -20.65
N ARG A 205 -0.62 -1.49 -21.56
CA ARG A 205 -0.55 -1.75 -23.00
C ARG A 205 0.78 -1.35 -23.63
N ARG A 206 1.64 -0.64 -22.88
CA ARG A 206 2.92 -0.12 -23.33
C ARG A 206 4.12 -0.91 -22.80
N GLY A 207 3.91 -1.76 -21.79
CA GLY A 207 4.89 -2.72 -21.28
C GLY A 207 4.67 -4.10 -21.88
#